data_AF-A0A1Y6ME90-F1
#
_entry.id   AF-A0A1Y6ME90-F1
#
_cell.length_a   1.000
_cell.length_b   1.000
_cell.length_c   1.000
_cell.angle_alpha   90.00
_cell.angle_beta   90.00
_cell.angle_gamma   90.00
#
_symmetry.space_group_name_H-M   'P 1'
#
loop_
_entity.id
_entity.type
_entity.pdbx_description
1 polymer ?
#
loop_
_entity_poly.entity_id
_entity_poly.type
_entity_poly.pdbx_seq_one_letter_code
_entity_poly.pdbx_strand_id
1 'polypeptide(L)' 'MKKYSNNKDIQKLITNLLRNQWLYTSGRKHGKLHSPEGKRITVPTSPSDRRAYKNFLNDIQKLTR' A
#
# COMPACT_ATOMS: atom_id res chain seq x y z
N MET A 1 -6.08 13.85 7.36
CA MET A 1 -5.71 12.44 7.09
C MET A 1 -4.36 12.40 6.38
N LYS A 2 -3.47 11.47 6.74
CA LYS A 2 -2.19 11.27 6.04
C LYS A 2 -2.45 10.68 4.64
N LYS A 3 -1.87 11.27 3.61
CA LYS A 3 -2.02 10.82 2.22
C LYS A 3 -0.89 9.87 1.85
N TYR A 4 -1.25 8.67 1.39
CA TYR A 4 -0.33 7.61 0.99
C TYR A 4 -0.33 7.39 -0.53
N SER A 5 -1.48 7.60 -1.18
CA SER A 5 -1.63 7.54 -2.63
C SER A 5 -2.64 8.56 -3.13
N ASN A 6 -2.50 8.98 -4.40
CA ASN A 6 -3.48 9.77 -5.13
C ASN A 6 -4.67 8.93 -5.60
N ASN A 7 -4.52 7.61 -5.69
CA ASN A 7 -5.63 6.71 -5.98
C ASN A 7 -6.44 6.46 -4.71
N LYS A 8 -7.75 6.77 -4.74
CA LYS A 8 -8.64 6.70 -3.56
C LYS A 8 -8.80 5.28 -3.03
N ASP A 9 -8.81 4.27 -3.90
CA ASP A 9 -8.95 2.87 -3.50
C ASP A 9 -7.68 2.36 -2.83
N ILE A 10 -6.51 2.72 -3.35
CA ILE A 10 -5.21 2.42 -2.72
C ILE A 10 -5.11 3.13 -1.37
N GLN A 11 -5.50 4.41 -1.29
CA GLN A 11 -5.54 5.16 -0.04
C GLN A 11 -6.41 4.46 1.03
N LYS A 12 -7.61 4.02 0.65
CA LYS A 12 -8.52 3.28 1.54
C LYS A 12 -7.93 1.94 1.97
N LEU A 13 -7.36 1.18 1.03
CA LEU A 13 -6.71 -0.10 1.31
C LEU A 13 -5.58 0.06 2.32
N ILE A 14 -4.68 1.02 2.12
CA ILE A 14 -3.57 1.29 3.06
C ILE A 14 -4.11 1.65 4.44
N THR A 15 -5.13 2.50 4.52
CA THR A 15 -5.74 2.89 5.81
C THR A 15 -6.30 1.68 6.56
N ASN A 16 -6.92 0.73 5.85
CA ASN A 16 -7.42 -0.50 6.44
C ASN A 16 -6.28 -1.42 6.90
N LEU A 17 -5.21 -1.55 6.10
CA LEU A 17 -4.05 -2.36 6.48
C LEU A 17 -3.35 -1.82 7.73
N LEU A 18 -3.20 -0.51 7.85
CA LEU A 18 -2.61 0.13 9.03
C LEU A 18 -3.41 -0.13 10.31
N ARG A 19 -4.74 -0.31 10.22
CA ARG A 19 -5.56 -0.75 11.36
C ARG A 19 -5.31 -2.20 11.74
N ASN A 20 -4.88 -3.02 10.78
CA ASN A 20 -4.58 -4.44 10.94
C ASN A 20 -3.08 -4.70 11.20
N GLN A 21 -2.43 -3.82 11.96
CA GLN A 21 -1.02 -3.94 12.37
C GLN A 21 0.03 -3.87 11.25
N TRP A 22 -0.34 -3.41 10.05
CA TRP A 22 0.67 -3.06 9.05
C TRP A 22 1.34 -1.73 9.42
N LEU A 23 2.59 -1.57 9.00
CA LEU A 23 3.35 -0.33 9.23
C LEU A 23 3.66 0.35 7.91
N TYR A 24 3.50 1.68 7.86
CA TYR A 24 3.87 2.48 6.70
C TYR A 24 5.09 3.34 7.00
N THR A 25 6.08 3.25 6.12
CA THR A 25 7.29 4.07 6.14
C THR A 25 7.28 5.01 4.93
N SER A 26 7.40 6.32 5.16
CA SER A 26 7.54 7.28 4.08
C SER A 26 8.92 7.17 3.43
N GLY A 27 8.96 7.08 2.10
CA GLY A 27 10.18 7.25 1.31
C GLY A 27 10.16 8.57 0.54
N ARG A 28 11.29 8.91 -0.11
CA ARG A 28 11.44 10.15 -0.87
C ARG A 28 10.48 10.28 -2.06
N LYS A 29 10.26 9.18 -2.79
CA LYS A 29 9.37 9.11 -3.97
C LYS A 29 8.14 8.23 -3.73
N HIS A 30 8.36 7.06 -3.14
CA HIS A 30 7.32 6.08 -2.83
C HIS A 30 7.44 5.65 -1.38
N GLY A 31 6.29 5.50 -0.72
CA GLY A 31 6.23 4.88 0.60
C GLY A 31 6.44 3.37 0.52
N LYS A 32 6.63 2.76 1.69
CA LYS A 32 6.67 1.31 1.85
C LYS A 32 5.66 0.90 2.90
N LEU A 33 4.97 -0.21 2.63
CA LEU A 33 4.17 -0.91 3.62
C LEU A 33 4.95 -2.15 4.09
N HIS A 34 4.89 -2.40 5.38
CA HIS A 34 5.47 -3.55 6.05
C HIS A 34 4.32 -4.38 6.60
N SER A 35 4.29 -5.65 6.19
CA SER A 35 3.37 -6.64 6.71
C SER A 35 3.78 -7.05 8.13
N PRO A 36 2.83 -7.52 8.96
CA PRO A 36 3.13 -8.08 10.28
C PRO A 36 4.13 -9.25 10.24
N GLU A 37 4.17 -9.99 9.13
CA GLU A 37 5.09 -11.10 8.89
C GLU A 37 6.51 -10.66 8.47
N GLY A 38 6.80 -9.35 8.46
CA GLY A 38 8.12 -8.81 8.12
C GLY A 38 8.36 -8.60 6.62
N LYS A 39 7.45 -9.02 5.74
CA LYS A 39 7.53 -8.73 4.30
C LYS A 39 7.23 -7.24 4.03
N ARG A 40 7.74 -6.69 2.93
CA ARG A 40 7.53 -5.28 2.55
C ARG A 40 7.09 -5.11 1.10
N ILE A 41 6.28 -4.08 0.85
CA ILE A 41 5.80 -3.70 -0.48
C ILE A 41 5.90 -2.19 -0.70
N THR A 42 6.22 -1.78 -1.93
CA THR A 42 6.25 -0.37 -2.32
C THR A 42 4.84 0.15 -2.58
N VAL A 43 4.51 1.31 -2.00
CA VAL A 43 3.22 1.98 -2.21
C VAL A 43 3.31 2.91 -3.43
N PRO A 44 2.46 2.72 -4.45
CA PRO A 44 2.39 3.66 -5.57
C PRO A 44 1.71 4.97 -5.13
N THR A 45 2.48 6.06 -5.11
CA THR A 45 1.99 7.37 -4.66
C THR A 45 1.10 8.07 -5.69
N SER A 46 1.41 7.97 -6.97
CA SER A 46 0.67 8.61 -8.07
C SER A 46 0.58 7.69 -9.28
N PRO A 47 -0.11 6.54 -9.16
CA PRO A 47 -0.21 5.60 -10.28
C PRO A 47 -1.03 6.21 -11.42
N SER A 48 -0.53 6.07 -12.64
CA SER A 48 -1.25 6.39 -13.88
C SER A 48 -1.95 5.18 -14.51
N ASP A 49 -1.58 3.96 -14.09
CA ASP A 49 -2.20 2.72 -14.58
C ASP A 49 -3.61 2.54 -13.99
N ARG A 50 -4.61 2.33 -14.86
CA ARG A 50 -5.99 2.00 -14.49
C ARG A 50 -6.10 0.74 -13.62
N ARG A 51 -5.15 -0.19 -13.73
CA ARG A 51 -5.10 -1.45 -12.95
C ARG A 51 -4.27 -1.33 -11.68
N ALA A 52 -3.72 -0.15 -11.35
CA ALA A 52 -2.83 0.01 -10.21
C ALA A 52 -3.41 -0.51 -8.90
N TYR A 53 -4.70 -0.25 -8.64
CA TYR A 53 -5.37 -0.78 -7.45
C TYR A 53 -5.41 -2.32 -7.45
N LYS A 54 -5.84 -2.94 -8.56
CA LYS A 54 -5.93 -4.40 -8.69
C LYS A 54 -4.57 -5.07 -8.55
N ASN A 55 -3.54 -4.52 -9.20
CA ASN A 55 -2.18 -5.04 -9.12
C ASN A 55 -1.65 -4.94 -7.68
N PHE A 56 -1.82 -3.78 -7.05
CA PHE A 56 -1.37 -3.57 -5.67
C PHE A 56 -2.10 -4.47 -4.67
N LEU A 57 -3.40 -4.68 -4.84
CA LEU A 57 -4.19 -5.60 -4.02
C LEU A 57 -3.70 -7.04 -4.18
N ASN A 58 -3.47 -7.50 -5.42
CA ASN A 58 -2.93 -8.82 -5.69
C ASN A 58 -1.55 -9.01 -5.06
N ASP A 59 -0.69 -7.99 -5.12
CA ASP A 59 0.63 -8.05 -4.51
C ASP A 59 0.52 -8.16 -2.98
N ILE A 60 -0.39 -7.44 -2.33
CA ILE A 60 -0.67 -7.58 -0.90
C ILE A 60 -1.15 -9.01 -0.56
N GLN A 61 -2.07 -9.57 -1.35
CA GLN A 61 -2.59 -10.92 -1.12
C GLN A 61 -1.50 -12.00 -1.21
N LYS A 62 -0.53 -11.82 -2.12
CA LYS A 62 0.64 -12.72 -2.21
C LYS A 62 1.56 -12.64 -0.99
N LEU A 63 1.55 -11.51 -0.28
CA LEU A 63 2.37 -11.33 0.93
C LEU A 63 1.71 -11.94 2.16
N THR A 64 0.38 -12.09 2.18
CA THR A 64 -0.38 -12.68 3.30
C THR A 64 -0.63 -14.19 3.14
N ARG A 65 0.00 -14.82 2.16
CA ARG A 65 0.00 -16.28 1.95
C ARG A 65 1.32 -16.86 2.41
#